data_AF-A0A3P6E9F8-F1
#
_entry.id   AF-A0A3P6E9F8-F1
#
_cell.length_a   1.000
_cell.length_b   1.000
_cell.length_c   1.000
_cell.angle_alpha   90.00
_cell.angle_beta   90.00
_cell.angle_gamma   90.00
#
_symmetry.space_group_name_H-M   'P 1'
#
loop_
_entity.id
_entity.type
_entity.pdbx_description
1 polymer ?
#
loop_
_entity_poly.entity_id
_entity_poly.type
_entity_poly.pdbx_seq_one_letter_code
_entity_poly.pdbx_strand_id
1 'polypeptide(L)'
;MSAWNPSDLKLMALPPCHMFPQFFVANGELSCQMYQRSADMGLGVPFNIASYSLLTCILAHVCDLVPGDFIHVIGDAHVYKNHVRPLQEQLENPPKPFPDLFQLYSYLYLGSLQVLKINPEKKHIDSFVAADFELIGYDPHKKYI
;
A
#
# COMPACT_ATOMS: atom_id res chain seq x y z
N MET A 1 -10.10 5.87 -11.71
CA MET A 1 -11.09 5.48 -10.68
C MET A 1 -11.31 6.67 -9.77
N SER A 2 -12.54 7.04 -9.41
CA SER A 2 -12.79 8.09 -8.42
C SER A 2 -13.86 7.62 -7.43
N ALA A 3 -13.57 7.70 -6.14
CA ALA A 3 -14.52 7.47 -5.06
C ALA A 3 -15.27 8.76 -4.68
N TRP A 4 -14.74 9.93 -5.06
CA TRP A 4 -15.35 11.21 -4.77
C TRP A 4 -16.46 11.54 -5.76
N ASN A 5 -17.70 11.20 -5.41
CA ASN A 5 -18.91 11.57 -6.17
C ASN A 5 -19.65 12.74 -5.47
N PRO A 6 -19.55 13.99 -5.97
CA PRO A 6 -20.18 15.15 -5.34
C PRO A 6 -21.70 15.02 -5.13
N SER A 7 -22.41 14.40 -6.07
CA SER A 7 -23.87 14.25 -6.00
C SER A 7 -24.30 13.31 -4.88
N ASP A 8 -23.47 12.32 -4.55
CA ASP A 8 -23.79 11.27 -3.59
C ASP A 8 -23.15 11.51 -2.20
N LEU A 9 -22.37 12.58 -2.01
CA LEU A 9 -21.68 12.84 -0.73
C LEU A 9 -22.63 12.86 0.47
N LYS A 10 -23.86 13.32 0.28
CA LYS A 10 -24.89 13.40 1.34
C LYS A 10 -25.52 12.04 1.67
N LEU A 11 -25.35 11.04 0.81
CA LEU A 11 -25.87 9.68 0.98
C LEU A 11 -24.85 8.76 1.67
N MET A 12 -23.57 9.13 1.65
CA MET A 12 -22.48 8.36 2.25
C MET A 12 -22.46 8.54 3.78
N ALA A 13 -22.13 7.46 4.51
CA ALA A 13 -21.91 7.54 5.96
C ALA A 13 -20.78 8.53 6.33
N LEU A 14 -19.73 8.56 5.50
CA LEU A 14 -18.66 9.55 5.55
C LEU A 14 -18.09 9.76 4.13
N PRO A 15 -17.72 11.00 3.76
CA PRO A 15 -16.99 11.25 2.51
C PRO A 15 -15.66 10.49 2.49
N PRO A 16 -15.28 9.85 1.38
CA PRO A 16 -14.08 9.01 1.33
C PRO A 16 -12.82 9.85 1.59
N CYS A 17 -11.88 9.29 2.36
CA CYS A 17 -10.57 9.90 2.58
C CYS A 17 -9.66 9.73 1.36
N HIS A 18 -9.72 8.56 0.71
CA HIS A 18 -9.00 8.26 -0.54
C HIS A 18 -9.89 8.68 -1.71
N MET A 19 -9.55 9.80 -2.36
CA MET A 19 -10.44 10.39 -3.36
C MET A 19 -10.37 9.65 -4.70
N PHE A 20 -9.15 9.44 -5.19
CA PHE A 20 -8.92 8.77 -6.46
C PHE A 20 -7.48 8.24 -6.56
N PRO A 21 -7.29 7.07 -7.19
CA PRO A 21 -6.01 6.66 -7.75
C PRO A 21 -5.93 6.92 -9.25
N GLN A 22 -4.72 7.21 -9.72
CA GLN A 22 -4.32 7.25 -11.12
C GLN A 22 -3.24 6.18 -11.35
N PHE A 23 -3.36 5.44 -12.44
CA PHE A 23 -2.39 4.41 -12.81
C PHE A 23 -1.59 4.86 -14.04
N PHE A 24 -0.34 4.44 -14.07
CA PHE A 24 0.58 4.72 -15.17
C PHE A 24 1.32 3.44 -15.53
N VAL A 25 1.52 3.20 -16.83
CA VAL A 25 2.23 2.03 -17.34
C VAL A 25 3.37 2.49 -18.26
N ALA A 26 4.58 2.02 -17.97
CA ALA A 26 5.74 2.20 -18.83
C ALA A 26 6.68 1.00 -18.71
N ASN A 27 7.31 0.59 -19.81
CA ASN A 27 8.31 -0.50 -19.82
C ASN A 27 7.85 -1.82 -19.16
N GLY A 28 6.56 -2.15 -19.23
CA GLY A 28 6.00 -3.35 -18.60
C GLY A 28 5.75 -3.24 -17.09
N GLU A 29 5.90 -2.04 -16.52
CA GLU A 29 5.69 -1.76 -15.10
C GLU A 29 4.42 -0.91 -14.89
N LEU A 30 3.64 -1.22 -13.85
CA LEU A 30 2.43 -0.49 -13.45
C LEU A 30 2.65 0.24 -12.13
N SER A 31 2.58 1.57 -12.17
CA SER A 31 2.66 2.45 -11.01
C SER A 31 1.29 3.02 -10.64
N CYS A 32 1.11 3.40 -9.38
CA CYS A 32 -0.12 3.96 -8.84
C CYS A 32 0.17 5.24 -8.06
N GLN A 33 -0.55 6.32 -8.38
CA GLN A 33 -0.60 7.52 -7.57
C GLN A 33 -1.98 7.64 -6.91
N MET A 34 -2.05 7.75 -5.58
CA MET A 34 -3.29 7.93 -4.83
C MET A 34 -3.33 9.28 -4.12
N TYR A 35 -4.44 10.02 -4.26
CA TYR A 35 -4.69 11.26 -3.52
C TYR A 35 -5.61 11.02 -2.31
N GLN A 36 -5.08 11.29 -1.11
CA GLN A 36 -5.80 11.22 0.15
C GLN A 36 -6.07 12.64 0.70
N ARG A 37 -7.34 13.04 0.82
CA ARG A 37 -7.70 14.41 1.25
C ARG A 37 -7.35 14.73 2.70
N SER A 38 -7.33 13.70 3.56
CA SER A 38 -7.26 13.81 5.02
C SER A 38 -6.59 12.54 5.56
N ALA A 39 -5.47 12.71 6.24
CA ALA A 39 -4.55 11.63 6.58
C ALA A 39 -4.07 11.74 8.03
N ASP A 40 -4.56 10.81 8.87
CA ASP A 40 -3.99 10.57 10.20
C ASP A 40 -2.66 9.85 10.03
N MET A 41 -1.57 10.57 10.28
CA MET A 41 -0.21 10.07 10.12
C MET A 41 0.14 8.95 11.11
N GLY A 42 -0.56 8.88 12.26
CA GLY A 42 -0.24 7.93 13.32
C GLY A 42 -0.86 6.55 13.12
N LEU A 43 -2.16 6.51 12.80
CA LEU A 43 -2.88 5.25 12.61
C LEU A 43 -3.28 5.00 11.15
N GLY A 44 -3.90 5.99 10.50
CA GLY A 44 -4.50 5.80 9.17
C GLY A 44 -3.49 5.53 8.06
N VAL A 45 -2.50 6.41 7.91
CA VAL A 45 -1.53 6.39 6.80
C VAL A 45 -0.76 5.07 6.68
N PRO A 46 -0.24 4.45 7.76
CA PRO A 46 0.42 3.15 7.66
C PRO A 46 -0.45 2.07 6.99
N PHE A 47 -1.74 1.99 7.34
CA PHE A 47 -2.67 1.06 6.68
C PHE A 47 -2.95 1.48 5.23
N ASN A 48 -3.06 2.78 4.95
CA ASN A 48 -3.36 3.27 3.62
C ASN A 48 -2.21 3.00 2.63
N ILE A 49 -0.96 3.09 3.08
CA ILE A 49 0.22 2.69 2.29
C ILE A 49 0.11 1.20 1.94
N ALA A 50 -0.10 0.33 2.93
CA ALA A 50 -0.20 -1.10 2.69
C ALA A 50 -1.35 -1.45 1.70
N SER A 51 -2.52 -0.83 1.86
CA SER A 51 -3.68 -1.09 1.01
C SER A 51 -3.45 -0.74 -0.46
N TYR A 52 -2.90 0.45 -0.76
CA TYR A 52 -2.70 0.87 -2.14
C TYR A 52 -1.44 0.27 -2.78
N SER A 53 -0.41 -0.05 -2.00
CA SER A 53 0.69 -0.88 -2.48
C SER A 53 0.18 -2.27 -2.87
N LEU A 54 -0.65 -2.90 -2.04
CA LEU A 54 -1.27 -4.19 -2.36
C LEU A 54 -2.15 -4.11 -3.62
N LEU A 55 -3.00 -3.08 -3.73
CA LEU A 55 -3.81 -2.87 -4.93
C LEU A 55 -2.96 -2.72 -6.20
N THR A 56 -1.82 -2.01 -6.10
CA THR A 56 -0.87 -1.84 -7.21
C THR A 56 -0.30 -3.19 -7.62
N CYS A 57 0.12 -4.03 -6.66
CA CYS A 57 0.61 -5.38 -6.93
C CYS A 57 -0.47 -6.27 -7.56
N ILE A 58 -1.70 -6.24 -7.04
CA ILE A 58 -2.81 -7.03 -7.58
C ILE A 58 -3.13 -6.60 -9.03
N LEU A 59 -3.20 -5.29 -9.29
CA LEU A 59 -3.49 -4.78 -10.64
C LEU A 59 -2.37 -5.11 -11.62
N ALA A 60 -1.11 -4.97 -11.21
CA ALA A 60 0.02 -5.38 -12.02
C ALA A 60 -0.08 -6.89 -12.37
N HIS A 61 -0.34 -7.73 -11.36
CA HIS A 61 -0.47 -9.18 -11.52
C HIS A 61 -1.56 -9.60 -12.51
N VAL A 62 -2.79 -9.06 -12.38
CA VAL A 62 -3.89 -9.43 -13.30
C VAL A 62 -3.74 -8.81 -14.69
N CYS A 63 -2.89 -7.81 -14.85
CA CYS A 63 -2.56 -7.21 -16.15
C CYS A 63 -1.30 -7.84 -16.79
N ASP A 64 -0.71 -8.87 -16.16
CA ASP A 64 0.58 -9.46 -16.54
C ASP A 64 1.71 -8.39 -16.67
N LEU A 65 1.75 -7.45 -15.72
CA LEU A 65 2.76 -6.39 -15.57
C LEU A 65 3.56 -6.57 -14.27
N VAL A 66 4.68 -5.85 -14.16
CA VAL A 66 5.47 -5.77 -12.92
C VAL A 66 4.95 -4.63 -12.04
N PRO A 67 4.82 -4.79 -10.72
CA PRO A 67 4.47 -3.68 -9.83
C PRO A 67 5.59 -2.64 -9.80
N GLY A 68 5.24 -1.38 -10.04
CA GLY A 68 6.12 -0.23 -9.94
C GLY A 68 5.90 0.60 -8.69
N ASP A 69 6.13 1.91 -8.84
CA ASP A 69 5.99 2.86 -7.74
C ASP A 69 4.55 3.01 -7.24
N PHE A 70 4.41 3.03 -5.91
CA PHE A 70 3.24 3.61 -5.26
C PHE A 70 3.56 5.02 -4.74
N ILE A 71 2.87 6.02 -5.29
CA ILE A 71 3.00 7.43 -4.94
C ILE A 71 1.79 7.86 -4.11
N HIS A 72 2.02 8.24 -2.87
CA HIS A 72 0.96 8.71 -1.97
C HIS A 72 0.97 10.24 -1.88
N VAL A 73 -0.05 10.88 -2.45
CA VAL A 73 -0.27 12.33 -2.35
C VAL A 73 -1.23 12.61 -1.20
N ILE A 74 -0.79 13.42 -0.24
CA ILE A 74 -1.56 13.74 0.96
C ILE A 74 -1.98 15.21 0.91
N GLY A 75 -3.27 15.47 1.11
CA GLY A 75 -3.84 16.80 1.32
C GLY A 75 -3.58 17.30 2.75
N ASP A 76 -4.60 17.20 3.61
CA ASP A 76 -4.44 17.49 5.04
C ASP A 76 -3.72 16.31 5.74
N ALA A 77 -2.44 16.50 6.05
CA ALA A 77 -1.65 15.60 6.89
C ALA A 77 -1.68 16.08 8.34
N HIS A 78 -2.16 15.25 9.26
CA HIS A 78 -2.28 15.61 10.67
C HIS A 78 -1.89 14.49 11.61
N VAL A 79 -1.56 14.91 12.84
CA VAL A 79 -1.30 14.05 13.98
C VAL A 79 -2.28 14.43 15.07
N TYR A 80 -3.07 13.47 15.56
CA TYR A 80 -3.92 13.71 16.72
C TYR A 80 -3.08 13.92 17.99
N LYS A 81 -3.54 14.80 18.90
CA LYS A 81 -2.79 15.14 20.12
C LYS A 81 -2.45 13.93 20.98
N ASN A 82 -3.34 12.94 21.05
CA ASN A 82 -3.12 11.68 21.76
C ASN A 82 -2.12 10.73 21.06
N HIS A 83 -1.76 10.97 19.79
CA HIS A 83 -0.76 10.18 19.06
C HIS A 83 0.65 10.77 19.17
N VAL A 84 0.83 12.00 19.64
CA VAL A 84 2.13 12.68 19.66
C VAL A 84 3.18 11.89 20.44
N ARG A 85 2.89 11.51 21.69
CA ARG A 85 3.84 10.77 22.52
C ARG A 85 4.15 9.37 21.95
N PRO A 86 3.15 8.52 21.60
CA PRO A 86 3.43 7.24 20.95
C PRO A 86 4.28 7.35 19.69
N LEU A 87 4.05 8.39 18.86
CA LEU A 87 4.83 8.61 17.65
C LEU A 87 6.27 9.04 17.95
N GLN A 88 6.50 9.85 18.99
CA GLN A 88 7.85 10.17 19.44
C GLN A 88 8.60 8.90 19.85
N GLU A 89 7.97 8.01 20.61
CA GLU A 89 8.56 6.72 21.00
C GLU A 89 8.81 5.82 19.76
N GLN A 90 7.93 5.85 18.76
CA GLN A 90 8.13 5.11 17.51
C GLN A 90 9.35 5.64 16.73
N LEU A 91 9.53 6.96 16.65
CA LEU A 91 10.64 7.62 15.94
C LEU A 91 12.03 7.31 16.52
N GLU A 92 12.12 6.85 17.77
CA GLU A 92 13.37 6.39 18.38
C GLU A 92 13.85 5.05 17.81
N ASN A 93 12.99 4.31 17.11
CA ASN A 93 13.33 3.00 16.56
C ASN A 93 13.84 3.18 15.13
N PRO A 94 15.09 2.79 14.82
CA PRO A 94 15.58 2.85 13.45
C PRO A 94 14.72 1.92 12.56
N PRO A 95 14.39 2.30 11.31
CA PRO A 95 13.71 1.42 10.39
C PRO A 95 14.50 0.11 10.25
N LYS A 96 13.83 -1.02 10.45
CA LYS A 96 14.37 -2.31 10.05
C LYS A 96 14.28 -2.41 8.53
N PRO A 97 15.20 -3.12 7.86
CA PRO A 97 15.10 -3.37 6.43
C PRO A 97 13.69 -3.90 6.10
N PHE A 98 13.11 -3.41 5.00
CA PHE A 98 12.00 -4.16 4.41
C PHE A 98 12.49 -5.57 4.10
N PRO A 99 11.63 -6.59 4.21
CA PRO A 99 12.07 -7.96 4.07
C PRO A 99 12.79 -8.13 2.74
N ASP A 100 14.07 -8.45 2.80
CA ASP A 100 14.86 -8.67 1.61
C ASP A 100 15.22 -10.14 1.57
N LEU A 101 14.82 -10.81 0.49
CA LEU A 101 15.21 -12.19 0.20
C LEU A 101 16.54 -12.22 -0.58
N PHE A 102 17.46 -11.30 -0.31
CA PHE A 102 18.86 -11.44 -0.71
C PHE A 102 19.61 -12.43 0.19
N GLN A 103 19.12 -13.66 0.27
CA GLN A 103 19.96 -14.79 0.67
C GLN A 103 19.49 -16.15 0.13
N LEU A 104 18.93 -16.23 -1.09
CA LEU A 104 18.94 -17.47 -1.88
C LEU A 104 18.78 -17.16 -3.39
N TYR A 105 19.84 -17.45 -4.14
CA TYR A 105 19.96 -17.54 -5.60
C TYR A 105 20.08 -16.24 -6.43
N SER A 106 21.35 -15.87 -6.64
CA SER A 106 21.88 -15.36 -7.91
C SER A 106 21.46 -16.27 -9.08
N TYR A 107 21.25 -15.66 -10.26
CA TYR A 107 20.85 -16.24 -11.55
C TYR A 107 19.34 -16.26 -11.86
N LEU A 108 18.73 -15.08 -11.96
CA LEU A 108 18.04 -14.59 -13.17
C LEU A 108 17.51 -13.18 -12.88
N TYR A 109 17.96 -12.23 -13.69
CA TYR A 109 17.58 -10.82 -13.60
C TYR A 109 16.18 -10.65 -14.19
N LEU A 110 15.16 -10.32 -13.36
CA LEU A 110 13.90 -9.64 -13.72
C LEU A 110 12.93 -9.64 -12.52
N GLY A 111 12.67 -8.46 -11.93
CA GLY A 111 11.41 -8.18 -11.22
C GLY A 111 11.37 -8.41 -9.70
N SER A 112 11.61 -7.33 -8.96
CA SER A 112 11.09 -7.01 -7.62
C SER A 112 11.37 -7.95 -6.44
N LEU A 113 12.00 -7.37 -5.41
CA LEU A 113 11.96 -7.83 -4.02
C LEU A 113 10.49 -8.03 -3.59
N GLN A 114 9.91 -9.20 -3.84
CA GLN A 114 8.53 -9.48 -3.45
C GLN A 114 8.52 -10.07 -2.04
N VAL A 115 8.48 -9.15 -1.07
CA VAL A 115 8.01 -9.39 0.30
C VAL A 115 6.61 -10.03 0.31
N LEU A 116 5.85 -9.81 -0.75
CA LEU A 116 4.48 -10.27 -0.92
C LEU A 116 4.44 -11.35 -2.01
N LYS A 117 4.12 -12.59 -1.65
CA LYS A 117 3.69 -13.59 -2.64
C LYS A 117 2.21 -13.44 -2.92
N ILE A 118 1.86 -13.55 -4.20
CA ILE A 118 0.49 -13.59 -4.71
C ILE A 118 0.26 -14.96 -5.36
N ASN A 119 -0.90 -15.57 -5.15
CA ASN A 119 -1.28 -16.81 -5.82
C ASN A 119 -1.23 -16.65 -7.36
N PRO A 120 -0.35 -17.37 -8.07
CA PRO A 120 -0.14 -17.18 -9.50
C PRO A 120 -1.33 -17.59 -10.37
N GLU A 121 -2.21 -18.45 -9.86
CA GLU A 121 -3.38 -18.95 -10.60
C GLU A 121 -4.52 -17.92 -10.69
N LYS A 122 -4.49 -16.87 -9.86
CA LYS A 122 -5.53 -15.84 -9.83
C LYS A 122 -5.33 -14.86 -10.97
N LYS A 123 -6.26 -14.82 -11.92
CA LYS A 123 -6.19 -13.93 -13.10
C LYS A 123 -7.28 -12.86 -13.17
N HIS A 124 -8.21 -12.87 -12.23
CA HIS A 124 -9.31 -11.90 -12.18
C HIS A 124 -9.32 -11.15 -10.85
N ILE A 125 -9.52 -9.83 -10.92
CA ILE A 125 -9.48 -8.92 -9.76
C ILE A 125 -10.46 -9.32 -8.65
N ASP A 126 -11.63 -9.84 -9.02
CA ASP A 126 -12.69 -10.20 -8.06
C ASP A 126 -12.50 -11.62 -7.46
N SER A 127 -11.47 -12.36 -7.88
CA SER A 127 -11.26 -13.75 -7.47
C SER A 127 -10.34 -13.91 -6.25
N PHE A 128 -9.71 -12.83 -5.80
CA PHE A 128 -8.75 -12.86 -4.70
C PHE A 128 -9.43 -13.02 -3.34
N VAL A 129 -8.82 -13.81 -2.48
CA VAL A 129 -9.14 -13.91 -1.05
C VAL A 129 -7.87 -13.65 -0.21
N ALA A 130 -8.03 -13.42 1.09
CA ALA A 130 -6.90 -13.11 1.97
C ALA A 130 -5.80 -14.20 1.96
N ALA A 131 -6.17 -15.48 1.80
CA ALA A 131 -5.23 -16.59 1.74
C ALA A 131 -4.36 -16.61 0.47
N ASP A 132 -4.68 -15.82 -0.55
CA ASP A 132 -3.88 -15.70 -1.77
C ASP A 132 -2.64 -14.80 -1.61
N PHE A 133 -2.46 -14.21 -0.42
CA PHE A 133 -1.39 -13.26 -0.11
C PHE A 133 -0.56 -13.76 1.08
N GLU A 134 0.77 -13.79 0.91
CA GLU A 134 1.71 -14.14 1.99
C GLU A 134 2.77 -13.03 2.10
N LEU A 135 2.97 -12.49 3.30
CA LEU A 135 4.03 -11.52 3.60
C LEU A 135 5.21 -12.26 4.24
N ILE A 136 6.37 -12.23 3.58
CA ILE A 136 7.53 -13.05 3.92
C ILE A 136 8.59 -12.19 4.59
N GLY A 137 9.16 -12.69 5.69
CA GLY A 137 10.28 -12.04 6.37
C GLY A 137 9.91 -10.74 7.09
N TYR A 138 8.63 -10.47 7.32
CA TYR A 138 8.18 -9.29 8.05
C TYR A 138 8.64 -9.32 9.51
N ASP A 139 9.62 -8.47 9.84
CA ASP A 139 10.17 -8.29 11.19
C ASP A 139 9.85 -6.87 11.71
N PRO A 140 8.67 -6.64 12.30
CA PRO A 140 8.31 -5.33 12.84
C PRO A 140 8.99 -5.04 14.18
N HIS A 141 8.94 -3.77 14.59
CA HIS A 141 9.16 -3.41 15.99
C HIS A 141 7.96 -3.83 16.86
N LYS A 142 8.09 -3.67 18.17
CA LYS A 142 6.98 -3.94 19.11
C LYS A 142 5.75 -3.09 18.76
N LYS A 143 4.57 -3.62 19.07
CA LYS A 143 3.32 -2.87 18.95
C LYS A 143 3.28 -1.74 19.99
N TYR A 144 2.94 -0.53 19.57
CA TYR A 144 2.59 0.58 20.45
C TYR A 144 1.07 0.53 20.67
N ILE A 145 0.64 0.65 21.92
CA ILE A 145 -0.78 0.66 22.34
C ILE A 145 -1.09 2.06 22.86
#